data_AF-A0A812IML0-F1
#
_entry.id   AF-A0A812IML0-F1
#
_cell.length_a   1.000
_cell.length_b   1.000
_cell.length_c   1.000
_cell.angle_alpha   90.00
_cell.angle_beta   90.00
_cell.angle_gamma   90.00
#
_symmetry.space_group_name_H-M   'P 1'
#
loop_
_entity.id
_entity.type
_entity.pdbx_description
1 polymer ?
#
loop_
_entity_poly.entity_id
_entity_poly.type
_entity_poly.pdbx_seq_one_letter_code
_entity_poly.pdbx_strand_id
1 'polypeptide(L)'
;MVEEFPPLNGCFPTFYIFMFLTMGTAFVFRLPRVLKACRKWWCDTMPSQLNPNWEPTDLSDIERRQKDRANYTRADFTSNLIACHQAKFVEVKMALLTGRMGFASFYRDEEDFCLGNGESRLPPPAGSCYRQIYTTPMQVLIYIMTSGLMRTAFSAFTFACATGMVGALLAEVRTTIDKNKQVDPSLESEDWYTLFLMNMQTVAGIMDDFKFLPTFFITYMIGQDVTRWLKWLQTMFCIQGRLHDVGLIIASSYRKLNDPLVGKQQRQMLFKWYRYLNAIHYLAYFKLDPRIGTSPDQVVQDLRTMGLLVDSECNQILLASAKLRDTLVSWLGVLWHDELERGWVQAVDNDVFMRKVCDLRAILATLADMPDMQTSQLVRVMMVVVTNILLSLALVGYPTKMYEETKQCFQFWPLVASYLYYVCYRGMLHVMFMLDKGPFYGKGDCVNVDALLVSTERFTFHVFRTSFQTLQPEFRCVRKPGEIRPLRENLS
;
A
#
# COMPACT_ATOMS: atom_id res chain seq x y z
N MET A 1 21.54 -53.77 28.28
CA MET A 1 22.68 -52.87 27.98
C MET A 1 22.11 -51.68 27.21
N VAL A 2 22.09 -50.48 27.81
CA VAL A 2 21.77 -49.23 27.11
C VAL A 2 23.10 -48.71 26.60
N GLU A 3 23.57 -49.26 25.47
CA GLU A 3 24.82 -48.80 24.87
C GLU A 3 24.53 -47.49 24.13
N GLU A 4 24.86 -46.39 24.83
CA GLU A 4 24.97 -45.01 24.35
C GLU A 4 23.66 -44.30 23.93
N PHE A 5 23.18 -43.39 24.81
CA PHE A 5 22.15 -42.40 24.49
C PHE A 5 22.80 -41.01 24.45
N PRO A 6 22.64 -40.20 23.38
CA PRO A 6 21.84 -40.45 22.18
C PRO A 6 22.48 -41.49 21.21
N PRO A 7 21.68 -42.29 20.48
CA PRO A 7 22.19 -43.24 19.50
C PRO A 7 22.95 -42.53 18.36
N LEU A 8 24.20 -42.92 18.11
CA LEU A 8 25.05 -42.32 17.06
C LEU A 8 25.13 -43.13 15.76
N ASN A 9 24.61 -44.36 15.77
CA ASN A 9 24.63 -45.26 14.62
C ASN A 9 23.38 -45.09 13.73
N GLY A 10 23.40 -45.68 12.53
CA GLY A 10 22.25 -45.67 11.62
C GLY A 10 21.95 -44.27 11.06
N CYS A 11 20.67 -43.91 10.96
CA CYS A 11 20.20 -42.65 10.41
C CYS A 11 20.03 -41.52 11.45
N PHE A 12 20.34 -41.78 12.73
CA PHE A 12 20.28 -40.79 13.79
C PHE A 12 21.18 -39.56 13.57
N PRO A 13 22.40 -39.64 13.01
CA PRO A 13 23.19 -38.46 12.68
C PRO A 13 22.47 -37.50 11.72
N THR A 14 21.81 -38.04 10.69
CA THR A 14 21.01 -37.24 9.75
C THR A 14 19.79 -36.60 10.45
N PHE A 15 19.13 -37.35 11.34
CA PHE A 15 18.05 -36.82 12.17
C PHE A 15 18.51 -35.64 13.04
N TYR A 16 19.63 -35.78 13.75
CA TYR A 16 20.17 -34.70 14.60
C TYR A 16 20.59 -33.48 13.80
N ILE A 17 21.22 -33.66 12.63
CA ILE A 17 21.54 -32.54 11.73
C ILE A 17 20.28 -31.76 11.37
N PHE A 18 19.21 -32.43 10.94
CA PHE A 18 17.96 -31.75 10.60
C PHE A 18 17.26 -31.14 11.83
N MET A 19 17.36 -31.77 13.00
CA MET A 19 16.85 -31.22 14.26
C MET A 19 17.56 -29.91 14.62
N PHE A 20 18.90 -29.89 14.58
CA PHE A 20 19.67 -28.69 14.85
C PHE A 20 19.41 -27.60 13.80
N LEU A 21 19.29 -27.94 12.52
CA LEU A 21 18.90 -26.98 11.48
C LEU A 21 17.51 -26.40 11.71
N THR A 22 16.53 -27.24 12.09
CA THR A 22 15.16 -26.83 12.38
C THR A 22 15.10 -25.91 13.61
N MET A 23 15.76 -26.30 14.72
CA MET A 23 15.82 -25.51 15.94
C MET A 23 16.60 -24.21 15.75
N GLY A 24 17.75 -24.28 15.08
CA GLY A 24 18.61 -23.13 14.80
C GLY A 24 17.90 -22.09 13.94
N THR A 25 17.23 -22.52 12.87
CA THR A 25 16.45 -21.60 12.01
C THR A 25 15.24 -21.01 12.74
N ALA A 26 14.53 -21.82 13.54
CA ALA A 26 13.43 -21.33 14.37
C ALA A 26 13.90 -20.30 15.42
N PHE A 27 15.08 -20.52 16.02
CA PHE A 27 15.70 -19.60 16.97
C PHE A 27 16.11 -18.28 16.30
N VAL A 28 16.83 -18.35 15.18
CA VAL A 28 17.23 -17.17 14.37
C VAL A 28 15.99 -16.35 13.98
N PHE A 29 14.86 -17.00 13.68
CA PHE A 29 13.63 -16.29 13.33
C PHE A 29 12.96 -15.58 14.52
N ARG A 30 13.03 -16.16 15.72
CA ARG A 30 12.46 -15.57 16.94
C ARG A 30 13.36 -14.50 17.55
N LEU A 31 14.67 -14.60 17.37
CA LEU A 31 15.67 -13.73 18.00
C LEU A 31 15.40 -12.23 17.76
N PRO A 32 15.11 -11.72 16.53
CA PRO A 32 14.81 -10.31 16.32
C PRO A 32 13.56 -9.82 17.07
N ARG A 33 12.55 -10.69 17.26
CA ARG A 33 11.35 -10.32 18.02
C ARG A 33 11.64 -10.23 19.51
N VAL A 34 12.41 -11.18 20.05
CA VAL A 34 12.84 -11.19 21.45
C VAL A 34 13.70 -9.96 21.73
N LEU A 35 14.74 -9.72 20.92
CA LEU A 35 15.60 -8.54 21.06
C LEU A 35 14.81 -7.22 20.97
N LYS A 36 13.80 -7.14 20.08
CA LYS A 36 12.92 -5.97 19.99
C LYS A 36 12.00 -5.82 21.19
N ALA A 37 11.47 -6.92 21.75
CA ALA A 37 10.65 -6.89 22.96
C ALA A 37 11.49 -6.40 24.15
N CYS A 38 12.71 -6.91 24.30
CA CYS A 38 13.66 -6.46 25.31
C CYS A 38 14.02 -4.97 25.14
N ARG A 39 14.32 -4.52 23.91
CA ARG A 39 14.63 -3.11 23.63
C ARG A 39 13.44 -2.19 23.91
N LYS A 40 12.22 -2.59 23.51
CA LYS A 40 11.01 -1.80 23.77
C LYS A 40 10.78 -1.68 25.28
N TRP A 41 10.87 -2.79 26.01
CA TRP A 41 10.73 -2.79 27.46
C TRP A 41 11.73 -1.84 28.13
N TRP A 42 13.01 -1.84 27.69
CA TRP A 42 14.04 -0.92 28.18
C TRP A 42 13.76 0.55 27.82
N CYS A 43 13.36 0.84 26.58
CA CYS A 43 13.08 2.22 26.16
C CYS A 43 11.82 2.79 26.84
N ASP A 44 10.77 1.99 27.03
CA ASP A 44 9.54 2.42 27.69
C ASP A 44 9.73 2.67 29.20
N THR A 45 10.87 2.23 29.79
CA THR A 45 11.24 2.55 31.19
C THR A 45 11.91 3.90 31.34
N MET A 46 12.28 4.58 30.24
CA MET A 46 12.86 5.92 30.28
C MET A 46 11.73 6.97 30.18
N PRO A 47 11.49 7.80 31.21
CA PRO A 47 10.45 8.82 31.15
C PRO A 47 10.80 9.87 30.09
N SER A 48 10.07 9.85 28.98
CA SER A 48 10.11 10.90 27.96
C SER A 48 9.39 12.13 28.52
N GLN A 49 10.14 13.15 28.94
CA GLN A 49 9.59 14.48 29.22
C GLN A 49 9.11 15.11 27.90
N LEU A 50 7.81 15.00 27.64
CA LEU A 50 7.15 15.74 26.56
C LEU A 50 7.03 17.21 26.98
N ASN A 51 7.63 18.10 26.20
CA ASN A 51 7.60 19.54 26.41
C ASN A 51 6.17 20.08 26.14
N PRO A 52 5.45 20.64 27.14
CA PRO A 52 4.03 20.98 27.02
C PRO A 52 3.73 22.28 26.26
N ASN A 53 4.75 23.06 25.88
CA ASN A 53 4.56 24.43 25.35
C ASN A 53 4.70 24.55 23.81
N TRP A 54 4.33 23.52 23.04
CA TRP A 54 4.47 23.57 21.57
C TRP A 54 3.14 23.93 20.90
N GLU A 55 3.10 25.06 20.19
CA GLU A 55 1.93 25.48 19.41
C GLU A 55 1.91 24.78 18.02
N PRO A 56 0.81 24.11 17.65
CA PRO A 56 0.71 23.30 16.44
C PRO A 56 0.14 24.10 15.26
N THR A 57 0.96 24.93 14.60
CA THR A 57 0.47 25.76 13.47
C THR A 57 1.32 25.73 12.21
N ASP A 58 2.53 25.15 12.25
CA ASP A 58 3.46 25.14 11.12
C ASP A 58 3.46 23.81 10.34
N LEU A 59 3.92 23.82 9.08
CA LEU A 59 4.11 22.65 8.21
C LEU A 59 4.97 21.57 8.87
N SER A 60 5.89 21.97 9.77
CA SER A 60 6.69 21.07 10.59
C SER A 60 5.85 20.20 11.54
N ASP A 61 4.68 20.67 11.99
CA ASP A 61 3.75 19.89 12.82
C ASP A 61 3.03 18.81 11.99
N ILE A 62 2.67 19.11 10.73
CA ILE A 62 2.12 18.09 9.82
C ILE A 62 3.15 16.97 9.61
N GLU A 63 4.40 17.32 9.32
CA GLU A 63 5.46 16.33 9.13
C GLU A 63 5.67 15.47 10.38
N ARG A 64 5.62 16.09 11.57
CA ARG A 64 5.70 15.38 12.84
C ARG A 64 4.52 14.44 13.05
N ARG A 65 3.28 14.91 12.88
CA ARG A 65 2.06 14.09 13.02
C ARG A 65 2.07 12.93 12.03
N GLN A 66 2.50 13.16 10.80
CA GLN A 66 2.67 12.14 9.78
C GLN A 66 3.71 11.08 10.19
N LYS A 67 4.86 11.50 10.71
CA LYS A 67 5.91 10.61 11.21
C LYS A 67 5.44 9.78 12.40
N ASP A 68 4.69 10.39 13.33
CA ASP A 68 4.12 9.71 14.48
C ASP A 68 3.03 8.70 14.08
N ARG A 69 2.22 9.01 13.04
CA ARG A 69 1.25 8.07 12.44
C ARG A 69 1.95 6.91 11.72
N ALA A 70 3.04 7.17 11.01
CA ALA A 70 3.82 6.14 10.32
C ALA A 70 4.51 5.16 11.29
N ASN A 71 4.72 5.53 12.56
CA ASN A 71 5.23 4.61 13.57
C ASN A 71 4.26 3.43 13.86
N TYR A 72 2.95 3.58 13.59
CA TYR A 72 1.99 2.48 13.69
C TYR A 72 2.13 1.45 12.55
N THR A 73 2.74 1.84 11.42
CA THR A 73 3.08 0.96 10.29
C THR A 73 4.55 0.53 10.31
N ARG A 74 5.17 0.41 11.49
CA ARG A 74 6.61 0.06 11.67
C ARG A 74 7.14 -0.92 10.62
N ALA A 75 8.20 -0.46 9.93
CA ALA A 75 8.98 -1.22 8.97
C ALA A 75 9.40 -2.57 9.57
N ASP A 76 9.17 -3.66 8.84
CA ASP A 76 9.69 -4.97 9.24
C ASP A 76 11.21 -5.00 9.07
N PHE A 77 11.87 -5.97 9.69
CA PHE A 77 13.33 -6.11 9.64
C PHE A 77 13.84 -6.16 8.19
N THR A 78 13.12 -6.86 7.32
CA THR A 78 13.35 -6.94 5.87
C THR A 78 13.35 -5.58 5.20
N SER A 79 12.37 -4.72 5.50
CA SER A 79 12.29 -3.35 4.96
C SER A 79 13.48 -2.50 5.38
N ASN A 80 13.93 -2.62 6.64
CA ASN A 80 15.11 -1.89 7.11
C ASN A 80 16.40 -2.40 6.45
N LEU A 81 16.51 -3.71 6.26
CA LEU A 81 17.67 -4.33 5.62
C LEU A 81 17.77 -3.93 4.14
N ILE A 82 16.63 -3.84 3.44
CA ILE A 82 16.55 -3.37 2.06
C ILE A 82 16.80 -1.85 1.99
N ALA A 83 16.32 -1.06 2.96
CA ALA A 83 16.53 0.40 2.98
C ALA A 83 18.00 0.81 3.20
N CYS A 84 18.83 -0.04 3.82
CA CYS A 84 20.28 0.20 3.95
C CYS A 84 21.01 0.16 2.61
N HIS A 85 20.48 -0.55 1.61
CA HIS A 85 20.94 -0.42 0.23
C HIS A 85 20.07 0.64 -0.45
N GLN A 86 20.66 1.72 -0.97
CA GLN A 86 20.00 2.84 -1.68
C GLN A 86 19.36 2.41 -3.02
N ALA A 87 18.57 1.35 -2.99
CA ALA A 87 17.73 0.91 -4.05
C ALA A 87 16.57 1.91 -4.14
N LYS A 88 16.53 2.74 -5.21
CA LYS A 88 15.36 3.55 -5.61
C LYS A 88 14.03 2.77 -5.56
N PHE A 89 14.12 1.44 -5.54
CA PHE A 89 13.09 0.44 -5.40
C PHE A 89 12.27 0.48 -4.09
N VAL A 90 12.72 1.20 -3.05
CA VAL A 90 12.00 1.29 -1.76
C VAL A 90 11.27 2.62 -1.59
N GLU A 91 11.38 3.56 -2.53
CA GLU A 91 11.01 4.97 -2.31
C GLU A 91 9.56 5.19 -1.86
N VAL A 92 8.56 4.56 -2.49
CA VAL A 92 7.15 4.72 -2.08
C VAL A 92 6.84 4.04 -0.75
N LYS A 93 7.47 2.88 -0.48
CA LYS A 93 7.34 2.24 0.83
C LYS A 93 8.01 3.10 1.90
N MET A 94 9.14 3.71 1.60
CA MET A 94 9.80 4.68 2.48
C MET A 94 8.99 5.97 2.60
N ALA A 95 8.30 6.45 1.57
CA ALA A 95 7.41 7.62 1.69
C ALA A 95 6.24 7.33 2.63
N LEU A 96 5.61 6.15 2.49
CA LEU A 96 4.57 5.70 3.40
C LEU A 96 5.09 5.46 4.83
N LEU A 97 6.32 4.96 4.97
CA LEU A 97 6.95 4.70 6.28
C LEU A 97 7.56 5.95 6.93
N THR A 98 7.96 6.95 6.14
CA THR A 98 8.46 8.24 6.64
C THR A 98 7.31 9.20 6.92
N GLY A 99 6.12 8.93 6.37
CA GLY A 99 4.92 9.73 6.54
C GLY A 99 4.86 10.95 5.63
N ARG A 100 5.96 11.34 4.97
CA ARG A 100 6.05 12.57 4.19
C ARG A 100 5.10 12.57 2.99
N MET A 101 4.43 13.70 2.78
CA MET A 101 3.60 13.97 1.60
C MET A 101 4.09 15.24 0.92
N GLY A 102 4.56 15.13 -0.33
CA GLY A 102 4.92 16.28 -1.15
C GLY A 102 3.73 17.24 -1.32
N PHE A 103 2.52 16.70 -1.45
CA PHE A 103 1.29 17.50 -1.48
C PHE A 103 1.13 18.36 -0.22
N ALA A 104 1.41 17.82 0.97
CA ALA A 104 1.23 18.55 2.21
C ALA A 104 2.34 19.59 2.49
N SER A 105 3.49 19.45 1.83
CA SER A 105 4.64 20.35 2.01
C SER A 105 4.51 21.69 1.28
N PHE A 106 3.48 21.87 0.44
CA PHE A 106 3.29 23.06 -0.37
C PHE A 106 2.20 23.95 0.22
N TYR A 107 2.49 25.21 0.52
CA TYR A 107 1.47 26.17 0.94
C TYR A 107 0.84 26.84 -0.29
N ARG A 108 -0.49 26.89 -0.36
CA ARG A 108 -1.23 27.49 -1.47
C ARG A 108 -1.53 28.94 -1.13
N ASP A 109 -0.87 29.86 -1.83
CA ASP A 109 -1.05 31.29 -1.66
C ASP A 109 -1.84 31.91 -2.83
N GLU A 110 -2.79 32.79 -2.51
CA GLU A 110 -3.67 33.43 -3.49
C GLU A 110 -2.90 34.43 -4.35
N GLU A 111 -2.02 35.21 -3.73
CA GLU A 111 -1.26 36.24 -4.43
C GLU A 111 -0.35 35.61 -5.46
N ASP A 112 0.43 34.60 -5.05
CA ASP A 112 1.29 33.80 -5.93
C ASP A 112 0.50 33.14 -7.08
N PHE A 113 -0.69 32.58 -6.79
CA PHE A 113 -1.55 31.98 -7.83
C PHE A 113 -2.09 33.01 -8.83
N CYS A 114 -2.27 34.27 -8.45
CA CYS A 114 -2.81 35.30 -9.34
C CYS A 114 -1.75 35.98 -10.23
N LEU A 115 -0.46 35.74 -9.96
CA LEU A 115 0.67 36.28 -10.73
C LEU A 115 0.64 35.84 -12.21
N GLY A 116 1.39 36.56 -13.06
CA GLY A 116 1.52 36.22 -14.48
C GLY A 116 2.15 34.84 -14.71
N ASN A 117 2.03 34.32 -15.94
CA ASN A 117 2.69 33.08 -16.30
C ASN A 117 4.22 33.23 -16.20
N GLY A 118 4.86 32.34 -15.43
CA GLY A 118 6.31 32.34 -15.16
C GLY A 118 6.72 32.94 -13.81
N GLU A 119 5.84 33.68 -13.13
CA GLU A 119 6.13 34.33 -11.84
C GLU A 119 5.67 33.51 -10.64
N SER A 120 4.61 32.72 -10.80
CA SER A 120 4.02 31.88 -9.75
C SER A 120 4.91 30.70 -9.38
N ARG A 121 4.94 30.32 -8.10
CA ARG A 121 5.56 29.07 -7.65
C ARG A 121 4.79 27.87 -8.20
N LEU A 122 5.53 26.95 -8.80
CA LEU A 122 4.95 25.71 -9.31
C LEU A 122 4.67 24.75 -8.14
N PRO A 123 3.54 24.03 -8.17
CA PRO A 123 3.34 22.89 -7.29
C PRO A 123 4.50 21.88 -7.42
N PRO A 124 4.78 21.08 -6.38
CA PRO A 124 5.89 20.13 -6.41
C PRO A 124 5.78 19.16 -7.60
N PRO A 125 6.90 18.58 -8.07
CA PRO A 125 6.84 17.57 -9.12
C PRO A 125 6.09 16.33 -8.62
N ALA A 126 5.20 15.79 -9.46
CA ALA A 126 4.51 14.55 -9.14
C ALA A 126 5.52 13.39 -9.13
N GLY A 127 5.58 12.65 -8.02
CA GLY A 127 6.29 11.38 -7.97
C GLY A 127 5.57 10.31 -8.80
N SER A 128 6.10 9.09 -8.78
CA SER A 128 5.40 7.94 -9.36
C SER A 128 4.19 7.55 -8.49
N CYS A 129 3.02 7.35 -9.12
CA CYS A 129 1.82 6.81 -8.46
C CYS A 129 2.01 5.37 -8.00
N TYR A 130 2.75 4.60 -8.80
CA TYR A 130 3.12 3.23 -8.45
C TYR A 130 4.40 3.22 -7.65
N ARG A 131 4.49 2.24 -6.75
CA ARG A 131 5.68 1.98 -5.96
C ARG A 131 6.95 1.94 -6.80
N GLN A 132 6.84 1.34 -7.98
CA GLN A 132 7.83 1.31 -9.04
C GLN A 132 7.15 1.08 -10.38
N ILE A 133 7.71 1.65 -11.45
CA ILE A 133 7.48 1.14 -12.80
C ILE A 133 8.51 0.04 -13.00
N TYR A 134 8.10 -1.22 -12.88
CA TYR A 134 8.96 -2.35 -13.20
C TYR A 134 9.18 -2.38 -14.71
N THR A 135 10.41 -2.15 -15.16
CA THR A 135 10.73 -2.17 -16.59
C THR A 135 11.05 -3.57 -17.07
N THR A 136 11.42 -4.49 -16.17
CA THR A 136 11.75 -5.88 -16.51
C THR A 136 11.06 -6.90 -15.61
N PRO A 137 10.71 -8.09 -16.12
CA PRO A 137 10.15 -9.19 -15.31
C PRO A 137 11.07 -9.61 -14.15
N MET A 138 12.39 -9.50 -14.33
CA MET A 138 13.36 -9.84 -13.28
C MET A 138 13.25 -8.91 -12.08
N GLN A 139 12.98 -7.61 -12.29
CA GLN A 139 12.75 -6.68 -11.19
C GLN A 139 11.49 -7.04 -10.39
N VAL A 140 10.44 -7.49 -11.08
CA VAL A 140 9.21 -7.99 -10.44
C VAL A 140 9.51 -9.23 -9.61
N LEU A 141 10.30 -10.17 -10.15
CA LEU A 141 10.70 -11.37 -9.41
C LEU A 141 11.53 -11.04 -8.17
N ILE A 142 12.55 -10.19 -8.31
CA ILE A 142 13.38 -9.72 -7.19
C ILE A 142 12.51 -9.03 -6.14
N TYR A 143 11.54 -8.23 -6.57
CA TYR A 143 10.61 -7.58 -5.66
C TYR A 143 9.74 -8.58 -4.89
N ILE A 144 9.13 -9.55 -5.59
CA ILE A 144 8.31 -10.59 -4.96
C ILE A 144 9.16 -11.40 -3.96
N MET A 145 10.40 -11.73 -4.33
CA MET A 145 11.36 -12.42 -3.45
C MET A 145 11.67 -11.60 -2.19
N THR A 146 12.00 -10.31 -2.34
CA THR A 146 12.46 -9.45 -1.23
C THR A 146 11.33 -8.88 -0.35
N SER A 147 10.13 -8.68 -0.89
CA SER A 147 9.02 -8.01 -0.21
C SER A 147 8.35 -8.83 0.90
N GLY A 148 8.55 -10.15 0.89
CA GLY A 148 8.00 -11.04 1.91
C GLY A 148 8.29 -12.52 1.71
N LEU A 149 8.57 -12.94 0.47
CA LEU A 149 8.89 -14.35 0.20
C LEU A 149 10.17 -14.82 0.87
N MET A 150 11.16 -13.96 1.14
CA MET A 150 12.35 -14.38 1.92
C MET A 150 11.95 -15.02 3.25
N ARG A 151 10.99 -14.43 3.97
CA ARG A 151 10.48 -15.00 5.23
C ARG A 151 9.78 -16.34 4.99
N THR A 152 9.02 -16.45 3.91
CA THR A 152 8.37 -17.69 3.49
C THR A 152 9.39 -18.76 3.12
N ALA A 153 10.45 -18.42 2.39
CA ALA A 153 11.53 -19.31 1.99
C ALA A 153 12.31 -19.84 3.20
N PHE A 154 12.66 -18.98 4.17
CA PHE A 154 13.26 -19.44 5.42
C PHE A 154 12.33 -20.38 6.22
N SER A 155 11.04 -20.04 6.31
CA SER A 155 10.06 -20.90 6.98
C SER A 155 9.88 -22.23 6.24
N ALA A 156 9.94 -22.22 4.91
CA ALA A 156 9.90 -23.39 4.06
C ALA A 156 11.13 -24.27 4.27
N PHE A 157 12.32 -23.67 4.44
CA PHE A 157 13.53 -24.40 4.77
C PHE A 157 13.41 -25.10 6.12
N THR A 158 12.94 -24.41 7.17
CA THR A 158 12.65 -25.05 8.47
C THR A 158 11.66 -26.21 8.33
N PHE A 159 10.60 -26.04 7.53
CA PHE A 159 9.60 -27.07 7.27
C PHE A 159 10.19 -28.27 6.50
N ALA A 160 11.05 -28.01 5.53
CA ALA A 160 11.74 -29.03 4.74
C ALA A 160 12.75 -29.82 5.60
N CYS A 161 13.47 -29.16 6.51
CA CYS A 161 14.32 -29.85 7.49
C CYS A 161 13.49 -30.72 8.43
N ALA A 162 12.36 -30.23 8.94
CA ALA A 162 11.44 -31.04 9.76
C ALA A 162 10.90 -32.25 8.98
N THR A 163 10.61 -32.08 7.69
CA THR A 163 10.23 -33.18 6.78
C THR A 163 11.38 -34.18 6.63
N GLY A 164 12.62 -33.69 6.50
CA GLY A 164 13.84 -34.50 6.47
C GLY A 164 14.07 -35.29 7.77
N MET A 165 13.74 -34.73 8.94
CA MET A 165 13.76 -35.45 10.22
C MET A 165 12.80 -36.64 10.19
N VAL A 166 11.56 -36.43 9.73
CA VAL A 166 10.57 -37.51 9.59
C VAL A 166 11.07 -38.57 8.62
N GLY A 167 11.66 -38.16 7.49
CA GLY A 167 12.25 -39.09 6.52
C GLY A 167 13.41 -39.93 7.10
N ALA A 168 14.30 -39.32 7.88
CA ALA A 168 15.39 -40.03 8.56
C ALA A 168 14.89 -41.00 9.63
N LEU A 169 13.83 -40.63 10.37
CA LEU A 169 13.17 -41.54 11.32
C LEU A 169 12.51 -42.72 10.59
N LEU A 170 11.81 -42.46 9.48
CA LEU A 170 11.23 -43.53 8.68
C LEU A 170 12.29 -44.49 8.15
N ALA A 171 13.42 -43.96 7.67
CA ALA A 171 14.55 -44.78 7.25
C ALA A 171 15.08 -45.65 8.40
N GLU A 172 15.29 -45.09 9.58
CA GLU A 172 15.79 -45.85 10.74
C GLU A 172 14.80 -46.95 11.19
N VAL A 173 13.49 -46.65 11.15
CA VAL A 173 12.46 -47.64 11.43
C VAL A 173 12.54 -48.78 10.41
N ARG A 174 12.68 -48.48 9.11
CA ARG A 174 12.84 -49.52 8.07
C ARG A 174 14.10 -50.36 8.29
N THR A 175 15.25 -49.73 8.51
CA THR A 175 16.52 -50.45 8.68
C THR A 175 16.53 -51.33 9.92
N THR A 176 15.94 -50.86 11.03
CA THR A 176 15.77 -51.66 12.25
C THR A 176 14.93 -52.91 11.97
N ILE A 177 13.92 -52.76 11.12
CA ILE A 177 12.98 -53.84 10.82
C ILE A 177 13.60 -54.84 9.85
N ASP A 178 14.32 -54.37 8.84
CA ASP A 178 15.07 -55.26 7.94
C ASP A 178 16.09 -56.09 8.73
N LYS A 179 16.75 -55.49 9.73
CA LYS A 179 17.62 -56.22 10.66
C LYS A 179 16.85 -57.24 11.51
N ASN A 180 15.70 -56.87 12.05
CA ASN A 180 14.88 -57.78 12.84
C ASN A 180 14.40 -58.99 12.01
N LYS A 181 14.02 -58.77 10.74
CA LYS A 181 13.63 -59.85 9.81
C LYS A 181 14.80 -60.77 9.43
N GLN A 182 16.03 -60.25 9.40
CA GLN A 182 17.22 -61.08 9.20
C GLN A 182 17.47 -61.99 10.40
N VAL A 183 17.19 -61.52 11.61
CA VAL A 183 17.35 -62.30 12.86
C VAL A 183 16.22 -63.30 13.04
N ASP A 184 14.98 -62.89 12.77
CA ASP A 184 13.79 -63.73 12.85
C ASP A 184 13.00 -63.66 11.54
N PRO A 185 13.25 -64.58 10.59
CA PRO A 185 12.48 -64.66 9.34
C PRO A 185 11.00 -65.02 9.55
N SER A 186 10.63 -65.51 10.73
CA SER A 186 9.26 -65.90 11.07
C SER A 186 8.41 -64.74 11.59
N LEU A 187 8.99 -63.53 11.72
CA LEU A 187 8.25 -62.29 11.94
C LEU A 187 7.31 -62.06 10.73
N GLU A 188 6.05 -62.49 10.86
CA GLU A 188 5.06 -62.53 9.78
C GLU A 188 4.66 -61.12 9.29
N SER A 189 4.19 -61.05 8.04
CA SER A 189 3.75 -59.81 7.39
C SER A 189 2.58 -59.05 8.05
N GLU A 190 1.96 -59.61 9.10
CA GLU A 190 0.94 -58.95 9.93
C GLU A 190 1.54 -58.09 11.07
N ASP A 191 2.85 -57.90 11.09
CA ASP A 191 3.52 -57.04 12.07
C ASP A 191 2.99 -55.60 12.10
N TRP A 192 2.98 -55.01 13.30
CA TRP A 192 2.66 -53.61 13.59
C TRP A 192 3.31 -52.60 12.63
N TYR A 193 4.42 -52.96 11.99
CA TYR A 193 5.12 -52.15 11.00
C TYR A 193 4.47 -52.10 9.62
N THR A 194 4.03 -53.24 9.07
CA THR A 194 3.34 -53.22 7.77
C THR A 194 2.09 -52.38 7.92
N LEU A 195 1.41 -52.51 9.06
CA LEU A 195 0.32 -51.64 9.49
C LEU A 195 0.76 -50.16 9.60
N PHE A 196 1.90 -49.85 10.22
CA PHE A 196 2.42 -48.48 10.31
C PHE A 196 2.72 -47.88 8.93
N LEU A 197 3.42 -48.59 8.04
CA LEU A 197 3.71 -48.12 6.69
C LEU A 197 2.44 -47.98 5.85
N MET A 198 1.50 -48.92 5.97
CA MET A 198 0.19 -48.81 5.32
C MET A 198 -0.55 -47.58 5.80
N ASN A 199 -0.60 -47.33 7.11
CA ASN A 199 -1.22 -46.12 7.67
C ASN A 199 -0.54 -44.83 7.16
N MET A 200 0.78 -44.81 7.07
CA MET A 200 1.54 -43.67 6.54
C MET A 200 1.29 -43.46 5.04
N GLN A 201 1.15 -44.54 4.27
CA GLN A 201 0.73 -44.47 2.87
C GLN A 201 -0.72 -43.98 2.74
N THR A 202 -1.61 -44.39 3.64
CA THR A 202 -2.97 -43.84 3.73
C THR A 202 -2.95 -42.34 4.01
N VAL A 203 -2.10 -41.85 4.93
CA VAL A 203 -1.93 -40.41 5.17
C VAL A 203 -1.47 -39.69 3.90
N ALA A 204 -0.54 -40.27 3.15
CA ALA A 204 -0.10 -39.72 1.87
C ALA A 204 -1.24 -39.69 0.82
N GLY A 205 -2.09 -40.73 0.79
CA GLY A 205 -3.30 -40.76 -0.04
C GLY A 205 -4.31 -39.67 0.35
N ILE A 206 -4.61 -39.54 1.65
CA ILE A 206 -5.48 -38.49 2.18
C ILE A 206 -4.94 -37.10 1.82
N MET A 207 -3.62 -36.88 1.93
CA MET A 207 -2.99 -35.63 1.51
C MET A 207 -3.23 -35.34 0.03
N ASP A 208 -3.07 -36.35 -0.84
CA ASP A 208 -3.26 -36.19 -2.28
C ASP A 208 -4.71 -35.87 -2.65
N ASP A 209 -5.68 -36.47 -1.97
CA ASP A 209 -7.10 -36.18 -2.18
C ASP A 209 -7.48 -34.82 -1.58
N PHE A 210 -6.91 -34.48 -0.43
CA PHE A 210 -7.22 -33.24 0.29
C PHE A 210 -6.65 -32.00 -0.39
N LYS A 211 -5.50 -32.07 -1.09
CA LYS A 211 -4.78 -30.89 -1.62
C LYS A 211 -5.59 -30.03 -2.60
N PHE A 212 -6.56 -30.63 -3.30
CA PHE A 212 -7.43 -29.91 -4.22
C PHE A 212 -8.21 -28.80 -3.50
N LEU A 213 -8.74 -29.10 -2.32
CA LEU A 213 -9.63 -28.20 -1.56
C LEU A 213 -8.96 -26.87 -1.17
N PRO A 214 -7.83 -26.83 -0.43
CA PRO A 214 -7.14 -25.58 -0.13
C PRO A 214 -6.61 -24.89 -1.38
N THR A 215 -6.15 -25.63 -2.40
CA THR A 215 -5.69 -25.00 -3.65
C THR A 215 -6.82 -24.20 -4.28
N PHE A 216 -7.98 -24.84 -4.48
CA PHE A 216 -9.15 -24.22 -5.07
C PHE A 216 -9.57 -22.97 -4.31
N PHE A 217 -9.74 -23.06 -2.98
CA PHE A 217 -10.17 -21.92 -2.20
C PHE A 217 -9.13 -20.79 -2.17
N ILE A 218 -7.83 -21.10 -2.04
CA ILE A 218 -6.78 -20.08 -2.03
C ILE A 218 -6.72 -19.35 -3.36
N THR A 219 -6.74 -20.07 -4.48
CA THR A 219 -6.74 -19.47 -5.81
C THR A 219 -7.98 -18.60 -6.03
N TYR A 220 -9.16 -19.08 -5.63
CA TYR A 220 -10.41 -18.32 -5.74
C TYR A 220 -10.34 -17.00 -4.95
N MET A 221 -9.91 -17.05 -3.68
CA MET A 221 -9.82 -15.87 -2.82
C MET A 221 -8.76 -14.88 -3.30
N ILE A 222 -7.61 -15.36 -3.78
CA ILE A 222 -6.61 -14.50 -4.41
C ILE A 222 -7.23 -13.79 -5.63
N GLY A 223 -7.97 -14.51 -6.46
CA GLY A 223 -8.69 -13.91 -7.59
C GLY A 223 -9.63 -12.78 -7.16
N GLN A 224 -10.46 -13.01 -6.14
CA GLN A 224 -11.33 -11.97 -5.57
C GLN A 224 -10.54 -10.77 -5.02
N ASP A 225 -9.45 -11.03 -4.29
CA ASP A 225 -8.61 -10.00 -3.71
C ASP A 225 -7.90 -9.15 -4.76
N VAL A 226 -7.43 -9.77 -5.85
CA VAL A 226 -6.85 -9.08 -7.01
C VAL A 226 -7.91 -8.19 -7.66
N THR A 227 -9.10 -8.70 -7.95
CA THR A 227 -10.19 -7.91 -8.55
C THR A 227 -10.56 -6.72 -7.67
N ARG A 228 -10.67 -6.94 -6.35
CA ARG A 228 -10.95 -5.86 -5.39
C ARG A 228 -9.84 -4.82 -5.37
N TRP A 229 -8.57 -5.25 -5.34
CA TRP A 229 -7.42 -4.35 -5.34
C TRP A 229 -7.34 -3.51 -6.64
N LEU A 230 -7.62 -4.12 -7.80
CA LEU A 230 -7.73 -3.40 -9.07
C LEU A 230 -8.89 -2.39 -9.08
N LYS A 231 -10.03 -2.74 -8.47
CA LYS A 231 -11.17 -1.83 -8.34
C LYS A 231 -10.82 -0.59 -7.51
N TRP A 232 -10.04 -0.74 -6.44
CA TRP A 232 -9.49 0.39 -5.69
C TRP A 232 -8.68 1.32 -6.58
N LEU A 233 -7.70 0.77 -7.32
CA LEU A 233 -6.88 1.55 -8.26
C LEU A 233 -7.73 2.31 -9.27
N GLN A 234 -8.62 1.59 -9.96
CA GLN A 234 -9.49 2.19 -10.97
C GLN A 234 -10.30 3.35 -10.40
N THR A 235 -10.84 3.18 -9.20
CA THR A 235 -11.64 4.23 -8.54
C THR A 235 -10.80 5.45 -8.18
N MET A 236 -9.57 5.27 -7.71
CA MET A 236 -8.65 6.37 -7.40
C MET A 236 -8.29 7.18 -8.65
N PHE A 237 -7.97 6.52 -9.76
CA PHE A 237 -7.72 7.19 -11.04
C PHE A 237 -8.98 7.81 -11.63
N CYS A 238 -10.16 7.19 -11.45
CA CYS A 238 -11.42 7.79 -11.84
C CYS A 238 -11.70 9.09 -11.07
N ILE A 239 -11.44 9.15 -9.76
CA ILE A 239 -11.57 10.40 -8.97
C ILE A 239 -10.68 11.50 -9.57
N GLN A 240 -9.41 11.19 -9.84
CA GLN A 240 -8.51 12.13 -10.50
C GLN A 240 -9.07 12.62 -11.84
N GLY A 241 -9.51 11.71 -12.71
CA GLY A 241 -10.12 12.06 -13.99
C GLY A 241 -11.38 12.93 -13.86
N ARG A 242 -12.24 12.66 -12.86
CA ARG A 242 -13.44 13.48 -12.61
C ARG A 242 -13.10 14.87 -12.09
N LEU A 243 -12.08 15.01 -11.27
CA LEU A 243 -11.59 16.32 -10.84
C LEU A 243 -11.01 17.10 -12.02
N HIS A 244 -10.29 16.43 -12.93
CA HIS A 244 -9.79 17.05 -14.16
C HIS A 244 -10.91 17.52 -15.07
N ASP A 245 -11.95 16.70 -15.28
CA ASP A 245 -13.15 17.08 -16.05
C ASP A 245 -13.79 18.37 -15.51
N VAL A 246 -14.00 18.43 -14.19
CA VAL A 246 -14.58 19.61 -13.52
C VAL A 246 -13.66 20.83 -13.68
N GLY A 247 -12.35 20.64 -13.50
CA GLY A 247 -11.35 21.70 -13.70
C GLY A 247 -11.35 22.25 -15.13
N LEU A 248 -11.46 21.41 -16.16
CA LEU A 248 -11.51 21.86 -17.56
C LEU A 248 -12.76 22.71 -17.84
N ILE A 249 -13.92 22.30 -17.34
CA ILE A 249 -15.16 23.06 -17.50
C ILE A 249 -15.02 24.43 -16.86
N ILE A 250 -14.61 24.48 -15.58
CA ILE A 250 -14.41 25.73 -14.85
C ILE A 250 -13.43 26.63 -15.62
N ALA A 251 -12.27 26.13 -16.03
CA ALA A 251 -11.27 26.91 -16.75
C ALA A 251 -11.80 27.54 -18.04
N SER A 252 -12.63 26.79 -18.78
CA SER A 252 -13.19 27.23 -20.06
C SER A 252 -14.32 28.25 -19.92
N SER A 253 -15.00 28.31 -18.77
CA SER A 253 -16.14 29.19 -18.56
C SER A 253 -15.76 30.65 -18.25
N TYR A 254 -14.54 30.92 -17.76
CA TYR A 254 -14.06 32.28 -17.47
C TYR A 254 -13.40 32.95 -18.68
N ARG A 255 -13.99 34.03 -19.20
CA ARG A 255 -13.54 34.69 -20.44
C ARG A 255 -12.72 35.97 -20.26
N LYS A 256 -12.83 36.64 -19.11
CA LYS A 256 -12.26 37.98 -18.88
C LYS A 256 -11.07 37.97 -17.93
N LEU A 257 -10.30 36.88 -17.93
CA LEU A 257 -9.16 36.66 -17.02
C LEU A 257 -8.02 37.67 -17.18
N ASN A 258 -7.93 38.36 -18.32
CA ASN A 258 -6.91 39.37 -18.61
C ASN A 258 -7.46 40.80 -18.63
N ASP A 259 -8.74 40.99 -18.31
CA ASP A 259 -9.35 42.31 -18.19
C ASP A 259 -8.78 43.01 -16.94
N PRO A 260 -8.23 44.24 -17.02
CA PRO A 260 -7.69 44.95 -15.86
C PRO A 260 -8.71 45.22 -14.75
N LEU A 261 -10.01 45.35 -15.08
CA LEU A 261 -11.05 45.68 -14.12
C LEU A 261 -11.57 44.45 -13.38
N VAL A 262 -11.78 43.34 -14.10
CA VAL A 262 -12.48 42.15 -13.57
C VAL A 262 -11.58 40.92 -13.50
N GLY A 263 -10.48 40.90 -14.27
CA GLY A 263 -9.59 39.75 -14.38
C GLY A 263 -8.97 39.35 -13.05
N LYS A 264 -8.56 40.31 -12.20
CA LYS A 264 -8.06 40.00 -10.85
C LYS A 264 -9.10 39.22 -10.05
N GLN A 265 -10.35 39.66 -10.02
CA GLN A 265 -11.43 39.00 -9.28
C GLN A 265 -11.72 37.59 -9.83
N GLN A 266 -11.74 37.42 -11.15
CA GLN A 266 -11.93 36.10 -11.76
C GLN A 266 -10.76 35.15 -11.45
N ARG A 267 -9.51 35.64 -11.42
CA ARG A 267 -8.34 34.83 -11.02
C ARG A 267 -8.40 34.40 -9.56
N GLN A 268 -8.82 35.29 -8.66
CA GLN A 268 -9.05 34.97 -7.24
C GLN A 268 -10.16 33.92 -7.09
N MET A 269 -11.21 34.01 -7.92
CA MET A 269 -12.25 32.98 -7.95
C MET A 269 -11.73 31.63 -8.45
N LEU A 270 -10.92 31.61 -9.52
CA LEU A 270 -10.23 30.39 -9.98
C LEU A 270 -9.31 29.80 -8.89
N PHE A 271 -8.67 30.64 -8.08
CA PHE A 271 -7.91 30.16 -6.92
C PHE A 271 -8.81 29.47 -5.89
N LYS A 272 -10.01 30.01 -5.63
CA LYS A 272 -10.99 29.36 -4.74
C LYS A 272 -11.43 28.00 -5.30
N TRP A 273 -11.72 27.89 -6.60
CA TRP A 273 -11.98 26.61 -7.26
C TRP A 273 -10.82 25.63 -7.12
N TYR A 274 -9.59 26.11 -7.35
CA TYR A 274 -8.36 25.35 -7.20
C TYR A 274 -8.22 24.76 -5.79
N ARG A 275 -8.40 25.58 -4.75
CA ARG A 275 -8.37 25.14 -3.36
C ARG A 275 -9.40 24.05 -3.09
N TYR A 276 -10.65 24.25 -3.52
CA TYR A 276 -11.74 23.32 -3.25
C TYR A 276 -11.57 21.97 -3.95
N LEU A 277 -11.16 21.95 -5.22
CA LEU A 277 -10.91 20.69 -5.94
C LEU A 277 -9.79 19.87 -5.29
N ASN A 278 -8.69 20.53 -4.88
CA ASN A 278 -7.60 19.86 -4.20
C ASN A 278 -7.96 19.41 -2.77
N ALA A 279 -8.77 20.20 -2.04
CA ALA A 279 -9.30 19.81 -0.74
C ALA A 279 -10.23 18.59 -0.83
N ILE A 280 -11.11 18.55 -1.83
CA ILE A 280 -11.98 17.40 -2.11
C ILE A 280 -11.14 16.15 -2.41
N HIS A 281 -10.08 16.29 -3.23
CA HIS A 281 -9.21 15.16 -3.55
C HIS A 281 -8.50 14.63 -2.30
N TYR A 282 -7.99 15.53 -1.46
CA TYR A 282 -7.36 15.16 -0.19
C TYR A 282 -8.35 14.43 0.74
N LEU A 283 -9.57 14.94 0.89
CA LEU A 283 -10.62 14.32 1.70
C LEU A 283 -11.15 12.99 1.14
N ALA A 284 -10.93 12.70 -0.15
CA ALA A 284 -11.27 11.41 -0.74
C ALA A 284 -10.56 10.24 -0.02
N TYR A 285 -9.39 10.53 0.54
CA TYR A 285 -8.53 9.55 1.21
C TYR A 285 -8.58 9.63 2.74
N PHE A 286 -9.46 10.48 3.29
CA PHE A 286 -9.68 10.57 4.74
C PHE A 286 -10.14 9.22 5.30
N LYS A 287 -9.50 8.77 6.39
CA LYS A 287 -9.64 7.42 7.00
C LYS A 287 -9.16 6.25 6.15
N LEU A 288 -8.56 6.50 4.97
CA LEU A 288 -7.98 5.46 4.12
C LEU A 288 -6.46 5.49 4.17
N ASP A 289 -5.84 6.64 3.86
CA ASP A 289 -4.39 6.81 3.92
C ASP A 289 -3.93 7.18 5.34
N PRO A 290 -3.04 6.40 5.98
CA PRO A 290 -2.59 6.66 7.35
C PRO A 290 -1.80 7.97 7.52
N ARG A 291 -1.35 8.60 6.43
CA ARG A 291 -0.66 9.90 6.46
C ARG A 291 -1.63 11.08 6.63
N ILE A 292 -2.89 10.89 6.29
CA ILE A 292 -3.94 11.91 6.39
C ILE A 292 -4.47 11.97 7.83
N GLY A 293 -5.02 13.12 8.23
CA GLY A 293 -5.72 13.31 9.51
C GLY A 293 -6.62 12.13 9.88
N THR A 294 -6.57 11.67 11.12
CA THR A 294 -7.40 10.54 11.59
C THR A 294 -8.77 11.01 12.12
N SER A 295 -8.84 12.25 12.61
CA SER A 295 -10.07 12.90 13.06
C SER A 295 -10.50 14.03 12.12
N PRO A 296 -11.79 14.44 12.14
CA PRO A 296 -12.28 15.60 11.40
C PRO A 296 -11.49 16.88 11.70
N ASP A 297 -11.20 17.16 12.98
CA ASP A 297 -10.45 18.37 13.36
C ASP A 297 -9.02 18.35 12.81
N GLN A 298 -8.36 17.20 12.87
CA GLN A 298 -6.99 17.06 12.36
C GLN A 298 -6.93 17.24 10.85
N VAL A 299 -7.87 16.63 10.10
CA VAL A 299 -7.87 16.75 8.64
C VAL A 299 -8.23 18.17 8.19
N VAL A 300 -9.13 18.86 8.90
CA VAL A 300 -9.44 20.27 8.64
C VAL A 300 -8.25 21.17 8.98
N GLN A 301 -7.55 20.90 10.08
CA GLN A 301 -6.31 21.62 10.41
C GLN A 301 -5.21 21.38 9.36
N ASP A 302 -5.06 20.15 8.86
CA ASP A 302 -4.15 19.85 7.76
C ASP A 302 -4.51 20.69 6.51
N LEU A 303 -5.79 20.76 6.14
CA LEU A 303 -6.29 21.59 5.02
C LEU A 303 -6.05 23.09 5.22
N ARG A 304 -6.22 23.60 6.45
CA ARG A 304 -5.94 24.98 6.81
C ARG A 304 -4.46 25.30 6.66
N THR A 305 -3.59 24.50 7.27
CA THR A 305 -2.13 24.71 7.23
C THR A 305 -1.58 24.58 5.80
N MET A 306 -2.21 23.80 4.91
CA MET A 306 -1.85 23.74 3.50
C MET A 306 -2.33 24.94 2.67
N GLY A 307 -3.12 25.87 3.24
CA GLY A 307 -3.75 26.97 2.50
C GLY A 307 -4.91 26.53 1.61
N LEU A 308 -5.47 25.34 1.83
CA LEU A 308 -6.60 24.83 1.05
C LEU A 308 -7.95 25.32 1.60
N LEU A 309 -8.05 25.57 2.91
CA LEU A 309 -9.23 26.17 3.53
C LEU A 309 -8.83 27.39 4.36
N VAL A 310 -9.67 28.43 4.36
CA VAL A 310 -9.52 29.56 5.28
C VAL A 310 -10.26 29.29 6.60
N ASP A 311 -10.01 30.11 7.63
CA ASP A 311 -10.56 29.93 8.97
C ASP A 311 -12.09 29.85 9.02
N SER A 312 -12.76 30.71 8.25
CA SER A 312 -14.23 30.72 8.17
C SER A 312 -14.77 29.43 7.54
N GLU A 313 -14.12 28.92 6.50
CA GLU A 313 -14.46 27.67 5.83
C GLU A 313 -14.21 26.46 6.77
N CYS A 314 -13.12 26.47 7.55
CA CYS A 314 -12.83 25.44 8.54
C CYS A 314 -13.92 25.32 9.61
N ASN A 315 -14.42 26.45 10.10
CA ASN A 315 -15.52 26.44 11.07
C ASN A 315 -16.82 25.92 10.44
N GLN A 316 -17.13 26.33 9.21
CA GLN A 316 -18.35 25.89 8.53
C GLN A 316 -18.34 24.39 8.24
N ILE A 317 -17.21 23.83 7.80
CA ILE A 317 -17.13 22.40 7.47
C ILE A 317 -17.21 21.52 8.72
N LEU A 318 -16.67 21.97 9.86
CA LEU A 318 -16.75 21.24 11.14
C LEU A 318 -18.16 21.27 11.75
N LEU A 319 -18.93 22.33 11.48
CA LEU A 319 -20.33 22.44 11.90
C LEU A 319 -21.29 21.63 11.02
N ALA A 320 -20.85 21.17 9.84
CA ALA A 320 -21.68 20.39 8.94
C ALA A 320 -21.92 18.97 9.50
N SER A 321 -23.18 18.53 9.50
CA SER A 321 -23.55 17.17 9.93
C SER A 321 -23.20 16.09 8.89
N ALA A 322 -23.00 16.48 7.63
CA ALA A 322 -22.67 15.59 6.53
C ALA A 322 -21.19 15.18 6.53
N LYS A 323 -20.84 14.17 5.71
CA LYS A 323 -19.43 13.79 5.49
C LYS A 323 -18.68 15.00 4.89
N LEU A 324 -17.53 15.37 5.46
CA LEU A 324 -16.75 16.56 5.08
C LEU A 324 -16.58 16.75 3.56
N ARG A 325 -16.26 15.66 2.84
CA ARG A 325 -16.09 15.68 1.38
C ARG A 325 -17.37 16.07 0.63
N ASP A 326 -18.52 15.59 1.10
CA ASP A 326 -19.81 15.80 0.43
C ASP A 326 -20.25 17.25 0.65
N THR A 327 -19.92 17.82 1.82
CA THR A 327 -20.08 19.26 2.10
C THR A 327 -19.27 20.10 1.12
N LEU A 328 -17.97 19.83 0.90
CA LEU A 328 -17.18 20.59 -0.09
C LEU A 328 -17.69 20.42 -1.53
N VAL A 329 -18.12 19.22 -1.90
CA VAL A 329 -18.74 18.98 -3.22
C VAL A 329 -20.02 19.81 -3.37
N SER A 330 -20.83 19.96 -2.31
CA SER A 330 -22.00 20.83 -2.34
C SER A 330 -21.64 22.31 -2.50
N TRP A 331 -20.51 22.75 -1.90
CA TRP A 331 -20.02 24.12 -2.07
C TRP A 331 -19.60 24.42 -3.50
N LEU A 332 -19.16 23.43 -4.29
CA LEU A 332 -18.94 23.61 -5.72
C LEU A 332 -20.23 23.99 -6.44
N GLY A 333 -21.36 23.36 -6.10
CA GLY A 333 -22.66 23.68 -6.68
C GLY A 333 -23.13 25.08 -6.31
N VAL A 334 -23.02 25.45 -5.04
CA VAL A 334 -23.35 26.81 -4.56
C VAL A 334 -22.50 27.85 -5.26
N LEU A 335 -21.17 27.64 -5.29
CA LEU A 335 -20.24 28.57 -5.91
C LEU A 335 -20.53 28.75 -7.41
N TRP A 336 -20.92 27.68 -8.11
CA TRP A 336 -21.28 27.77 -9.52
C TRP A 336 -22.53 28.64 -9.76
N HIS A 337 -23.54 28.51 -8.90
CA HIS A 337 -24.75 29.34 -8.99
C HIS A 337 -24.47 30.81 -8.69
N ASP A 338 -23.64 31.12 -7.70
CA ASP A 338 -23.21 32.50 -7.43
C ASP A 338 -22.54 33.13 -8.66
N GLU A 339 -21.75 32.34 -9.40
CA GLU A 339 -21.02 32.80 -10.58
C GLU A 339 -21.91 32.98 -11.82
N LEU A 340 -22.99 32.19 -11.91
CA LEU A 340 -24.06 32.39 -12.89
C LEU A 340 -24.83 33.69 -12.62
N GLU A 341 -25.17 33.96 -11.36
CA GLU A 341 -25.86 35.19 -10.95
C GLU A 341 -25.01 36.44 -11.23
N ARG A 342 -23.68 36.33 -11.07
CA ARG A 342 -22.72 37.39 -11.44
C ARG A 342 -22.55 37.58 -12.94
N GLY A 343 -23.03 36.63 -13.76
CA GLY A 343 -22.82 36.62 -15.20
C GLY A 343 -21.37 36.40 -15.62
N TRP A 344 -20.53 35.81 -14.75
CA TRP A 344 -19.14 35.50 -15.07
C TRP A 344 -19.01 34.21 -15.88
N VAL A 345 -19.94 33.27 -15.68
CA VAL A 345 -20.08 32.02 -16.44
C VAL A 345 -21.41 31.99 -17.19
N GLN A 346 -21.52 31.14 -18.22
CA GLN A 346 -22.72 31.06 -19.07
C GLN A 346 -23.69 30.00 -18.57
N ALA A 347 -25.00 30.31 -18.63
CA ALA A 347 -26.06 29.36 -18.23
C ALA A 347 -26.07 28.05 -19.04
N VAL A 348 -25.56 28.07 -20.28
CA VAL A 348 -25.46 26.87 -21.14
C VAL A 348 -24.53 25.80 -20.55
N ASP A 349 -23.55 26.19 -19.72
CA ASP A 349 -22.59 25.26 -19.12
C ASP A 349 -23.13 24.59 -17.84
N ASN A 350 -24.26 25.07 -17.30
CA ASN A 350 -24.79 24.65 -16.01
C ASN A 350 -25.08 23.14 -15.92
N ASP A 351 -25.80 22.61 -16.90
CA ASP A 351 -26.21 21.20 -16.88
C ASP A 351 -25.01 20.26 -17.01
N VAL A 352 -24.00 20.68 -17.79
CA VAL A 352 -22.76 19.93 -17.98
C VAL A 352 -21.96 19.92 -16.68
N PHE A 353 -21.80 21.09 -16.04
CA PHE A 353 -21.11 21.23 -14.77
C PHE A 353 -21.76 20.37 -13.66
N MET A 354 -23.07 20.54 -13.45
CA MET A 354 -23.78 19.84 -12.37
C MET A 354 -23.75 18.32 -12.55
N ARG A 355 -23.83 17.82 -13.79
CA ARG A 355 -23.66 16.39 -14.08
C ARG A 355 -22.27 15.89 -13.67
N LYS A 356 -21.22 16.64 -13.97
CA LYS A 356 -19.84 16.26 -13.61
C LYS A 356 -19.59 16.32 -12.10
N VAL A 357 -20.19 17.27 -11.40
CA VAL A 357 -20.15 17.32 -9.92
C VAL A 357 -20.86 16.12 -9.29
N CYS A 358 -22.03 15.73 -9.81
CA CYS A 358 -22.74 14.53 -9.37
C CYS A 358 -21.93 13.25 -9.63
N ASP A 359 -21.33 13.11 -10.81
CA ASP A 359 -20.44 11.99 -11.15
C ASP A 359 -19.23 11.92 -10.20
N LEU A 360 -18.62 13.07 -9.89
CA LEU A 360 -17.52 13.17 -8.92
C LEU A 360 -17.97 12.71 -7.52
N ARG A 361 -19.13 13.17 -7.04
CA ARG A 361 -19.70 12.74 -5.76
C ARG A 361 -19.89 11.23 -5.71
N ALA A 362 -20.45 10.64 -6.77
CA ALA A 362 -20.74 9.21 -6.84
C ALA A 362 -19.47 8.35 -6.76
N ILE A 363 -18.39 8.74 -7.45
CA ILE A 363 -17.13 8.00 -7.39
C ILE A 363 -16.41 8.17 -6.05
N LEU A 364 -16.50 9.36 -5.43
CA LEU A 364 -15.99 9.61 -4.08
C LEU A 364 -16.71 8.75 -3.02
N ALA A 365 -18.03 8.63 -3.12
CA ALA A 365 -18.82 7.75 -2.25
C ALA A 365 -18.41 6.29 -2.43
N THR A 366 -18.24 5.85 -3.69
CA THR A 366 -17.80 4.50 -4.00
C THR A 366 -16.48 4.14 -3.32
N LEU A 367 -15.47 5.03 -3.37
CA LEU A 367 -14.17 4.81 -2.72
C LEU A 367 -14.31 4.66 -1.20
N ALA A 368 -15.15 5.48 -0.58
CA ALA A 368 -15.29 5.53 0.87
C ALA A 368 -16.00 4.30 1.46
N ASP A 369 -16.87 3.66 0.69
CA ASP A 369 -17.64 2.50 1.12
C ASP A 369 -16.91 1.17 0.81
N MET A 370 -15.82 1.20 0.03
CA MET A 370 -15.02 0.01 -0.27
C MET A 370 -14.41 -0.72 0.94
N PRO A 371 -13.97 -0.05 2.04
CA PRO A 371 -13.49 -0.74 3.23
C PRO A 371 -14.56 -1.61 3.89
N ASP A 372 -15.83 -1.24 3.77
CA ASP A 372 -16.95 -1.97 4.35
C ASP A 372 -17.35 -3.19 3.51
N MET A 373 -16.96 -3.24 2.23
CA MET A 373 -17.19 -4.36 1.31
C MET A 373 -16.19 -5.52 1.51
N GLN A 374 -15.61 -5.68 2.70
CA GLN A 374 -14.65 -6.76 2.98
C GLN A 374 -15.33 -8.14 3.00
N THR A 375 -14.65 -9.13 2.41
CA THR A 375 -15.05 -10.54 2.50
C THR A 375 -15.07 -11.00 3.96
N SER A 376 -15.99 -11.91 4.27
CA SER A 376 -16.12 -12.46 5.63
C SER A 376 -14.77 -13.01 6.12
N GLN A 377 -14.30 -12.46 7.24
CA GLN A 377 -13.05 -12.87 7.88
C GLN A 377 -13.04 -14.36 8.25
N LEU A 378 -14.23 -14.95 8.46
CA LEU A 378 -14.38 -16.37 8.79
C LEU A 378 -13.84 -17.27 7.66
N VAL A 379 -14.13 -16.96 6.40
CA VAL A 379 -13.68 -17.75 5.25
C VAL A 379 -12.14 -17.74 5.16
N ARG A 380 -11.52 -16.60 5.45
CA ARG A 380 -10.05 -16.47 5.48
C ARG A 380 -9.42 -17.26 6.62
N VAL A 381 -10.00 -17.21 7.82
CA VAL A 381 -9.50 -18.00 8.95
C VAL A 381 -9.61 -19.50 8.64
N MET A 382 -10.75 -19.93 8.11
CA MET A 382 -10.96 -21.32 7.69
C MET A 382 -9.91 -21.76 6.66
N MET A 383 -9.63 -20.92 5.66
CA MET A 383 -8.59 -21.17 4.66
C MET A 383 -7.20 -21.38 5.26
N VAL A 384 -6.81 -20.54 6.22
CA VAL A 384 -5.53 -20.70 6.93
C VAL A 384 -5.48 -22.03 7.67
N VAL A 385 -6.58 -22.41 8.33
CA VAL A 385 -6.69 -23.69 9.04
C VAL A 385 -6.58 -24.86 8.09
N VAL A 386 -7.38 -24.90 7.01
CA VAL A 386 -7.35 -25.96 5.99
C VAL A 386 -5.96 -26.08 5.36
N THR A 387 -5.31 -24.95 5.04
CA THR A 387 -3.95 -24.96 4.51
C THR A 387 -2.94 -25.50 5.51
N ASN A 388 -3.06 -25.15 6.79
CA ASN A 388 -2.18 -25.66 7.84
C ASN A 388 -2.38 -27.17 8.05
N ILE A 389 -3.62 -27.68 7.97
CA ILE A 389 -3.92 -29.11 8.03
C ILE A 389 -3.22 -29.82 6.86
N LEU A 390 -3.37 -29.30 5.63
CA LEU A 390 -2.69 -29.85 4.46
C LEU A 390 -1.17 -29.85 4.63
N LEU A 391 -0.57 -28.76 5.08
CA LEU A 391 0.87 -28.69 5.32
C LEU A 391 1.31 -29.68 6.42
N SER A 392 0.47 -29.93 7.42
CA SER A 392 0.75 -30.94 8.45
C SER A 392 0.68 -32.35 7.88
N LEU A 393 -0.27 -32.65 7.00
CA LEU A 393 -0.33 -33.91 6.26
C LEU A 393 0.89 -34.07 5.33
N ALA A 394 1.32 -32.99 4.67
CA ALA A 394 2.49 -32.97 3.79
C ALA A 394 3.80 -33.28 4.53
N LEU A 395 3.95 -32.78 5.76
CA LEU A 395 5.11 -33.06 6.62
C LEU A 395 5.32 -34.57 6.84
N VAL A 396 4.23 -35.33 6.89
CA VAL A 396 4.22 -36.78 7.20
C VAL A 396 4.12 -37.64 5.93
N GLY A 397 3.27 -37.22 4.98
CA GLY A 397 2.97 -37.96 3.76
C GLY A 397 4.09 -37.95 2.72
N TYR A 398 4.78 -36.83 2.50
CA TYR A 398 5.84 -36.75 1.49
C TYR A 398 7.06 -37.64 1.79
N PRO A 399 7.60 -37.67 3.02
CA PRO A 399 8.66 -38.62 3.38
C PRO A 399 8.31 -40.07 3.09
N THR A 400 7.03 -40.45 3.28
CA THR A 400 6.57 -41.81 3.05
C THR A 400 6.42 -42.10 1.56
N LYS A 401 5.82 -41.17 0.81
CA LYS A 401 5.50 -41.35 -0.61
C LYS A 401 6.75 -41.30 -1.51
N MET A 402 7.69 -40.41 -1.20
CA MET A 402 8.90 -40.18 -2.00
C MET A 402 10.14 -40.85 -1.39
N TYR A 403 9.95 -41.87 -0.56
CA TYR A 403 11.03 -42.63 0.03
C TYR A 403 11.83 -43.37 -1.04
N GLU A 404 13.14 -43.18 -1.08
CA GLU A 404 14.06 -43.87 -1.99
C GLU A 404 14.90 -44.88 -1.19
N GLU A 405 14.73 -46.17 -1.46
CA GLU A 405 15.42 -47.26 -0.74
C GLU A 405 16.94 -47.24 -0.91
N THR A 406 17.43 -46.71 -2.04
CA THR A 406 18.87 -46.67 -2.37
C THR A 406 19.66 -45.67 -1.54
N LYS A 407 19.02 -44.63 -0.98
CA LYS A 407 19.66 -43.55 -0.22
C LYS A 407 19.30 -43.66 1.25
N GLN A 408 19.84 -44.70 1.90
CA GLN A 408 19.38 -45.21 3.20
C GLN A 408 18.98 -44.12 4.21
N CYS A 409 19.81 -43.10 4.49
CA CYS A 409 19.47 -42.09 5.51
C CYS A 409 19.13 -40.69 5.02
N PHE A 410 19.62 -40.26 3.85
CA PHE A 410 19.40 -38.90 3.34
C PHE A 410 18.38 -38.87 2.18
N GLN A 411 17.16 -38.47 2.51
CA GLN A 411 16.03 -38.43 1.59
C GLN A 411 15.90 -37.03 0.95
N PHE A 412 16.66 -36.78 -0.12
CA PHE A 412 16.73 -35.47 -0.79
C PHE A 412 15.38 -35.02 -1.40
N TRP A 413 14.68 -35.92 -2.08
CA TRP A 413 13.45 -35.57 -2.81
C TRP A 413 12.30 -35.13 -1.91
N PRO A 414 12.00 -35.81 -0.78
CA PRO A 414 11.04 -35.30 0.20
C PRO A 414 11.36 -33.90 0.72
N LEU A 415 12.64 -33.57 0.93
CA LEU A 415 13.08 -32.26 1.40
C LEU A 415 12.78 -31.18 0.35
N VAL A 416 13.17 -31.40 -0.91
CA VAL A 416 12.90 -30.44 -1.99
C VAL A 416 11.40 -30.29 -2.25
N ALA A 417 10.65 -31.40 -2.30
CA ALA A 417 9.21 -31.40 -2.54
C ALA A 417 8.46 -30.63 -1.44
N SER A 418 8.76 -30.91 -0.16
CA SER A 418 8.14 -30.22 0.97
C SER A 418 8.51 -28.73 1.03
N TYR A 419 9.74 -28.36 0.68
CA TYR A 419 10.17 -26.97 0.55
C TYR A 419 9.29 -26.24 -0.49
N LEU A 420 9.22 -26.76 -1.71
CA LEU A 420 8.46 -26.15 -2.80
C LEU A 420 6.97 -26.06 -2.44
N TYR A 421 6.42 -27.13 -1.87
CA TYR A 421 5.02 -27.18 -1.45
C TYR A 421 4.72 -26.11 -0.40
N TYR A 422 5.56 -25.98 0.62
CA TYR A 422 5.40 -24.95 1.64
C TYR A 422 5.50 -23.55 1.05
N VAL A 423 6.49 -23.28 0.18
CA VAL A 423 6.63 -21.99 -0.50
C VAL A 423 5.38 -21.65 -1.30
N CYS A 424 4.82 -22.59 -2.05
CA CYS A 424 3.61 -22.37 -2.84
C CYS A 424 2.41 -21.99 -1.95
N TYR A 425 2.04 -22.82 -0.97
CA TYR A 425 0.84 -22.56 -0.17
C TYR A 425 1.00 -21.37 0.78
N ARG A 426 2.14 -21.25 1.48
CA ARG A 426 2.37 -20.08 2.34
C ARG A 426 2.61 -18.81 1.54
N GLY A 427 3.25 -18.90 0.38
CA GLY A 427 3.44 -17.79 -0.53
C GLY A 427 2.09 -17.27 -1.02
N MET A 428 1.20 -18.14 -1.47
CA MET A 428 -0.16 -17.78 -1.86
C MET A 428 -0.96 -17.15 -0.72
N LEU A 429 -0.94 -17.75 0.49
CA LEU A 429 -1.56 -17.13 1.67
C LEU A 429 -0.96 -15.75 1.98
N HIS A 430 0.35 -15.59 1.82
CA HIS A 430 1.02 -14.31 2.04
C HIS A 430 0.56 -13.25 1.04
N VAL A 431 0.45 -13.60 -0.24
CA VAL A 431 -0.10 -12.71 -1.29
C VAL A 431 -1.54 -12.33 -0.96
N MET A 432 -2.38 -13.30 -0.57
CA MET A 432 -3.76 -13.05 -0.13
C MET A 432 -3.79 -12.01 1.01
N PHE A 433 -2.98 -12.18 2.06
CA PHE A 433 -2.91 -11.22 3.17
C PHE A 433 -2.31 -9.86 2.80
N MET A 434 -1.44 -9.83 1.78
CA MET A 434 -0.86 -8.58 1.28
C MET A 434 -1.93 -7.77 0.54
N LEU A 435 -2.71 -8.42 -0.32
CA LEU A 435 -3.79 -7.80 -1.09
C LEU A 435 -4.97 -7.41 -0.20
N ASP A 436 -5.22 -8.17 0.87
CA ASP A 436 -6.37 -7.92 1.76
C ASP A 436 -6.33 -6.57 2.47
N LYS A 437 -5.13 -6.09 2.78
CA LYS A 437 -4.97 -4.79 3.46
C LYS A 437 -5.37 -3.62 2.56
N GLY A 438 -5.40 -3.79 1.24
CA GLY A 438 -5.68 -2.71 0.29
C GLY A 438 -4.47 -1.81 0.04
N PRO A 439 -4.62 -0.81 -0.86
CA PRO A 439 -3.50 -0.06 -1.43
C PRO A 439 -2.90 1.01 -0.49
N PHE A 440 -3.51 1.28 0.66
CA PHE A 440 -3.09 2.36 1.56
C PHE A 440 -2.09 1.92 2.64
N TYR A 441 -1.82 0.61 2.75
CA TYR A 441 -0.96 0.07 3.79
C TYR A 441 0.44 -0.20 3.26
N GLY A 442 1.47 0.41 3.87
CA GLY A 442 2.87 0.24 3.46
C GLY A 442 3.44 -1.19 3.60
N LYS A 443 2.71 -2.10 4.24
CA LYS A 443 3.03 -3.54 4.30
C LYS A 443 2.40 -4.34 3.16
N GLY A 444 1.45 -3.77 2.44
CA GLY A 444 0.79 -4.34 1.28
C GLY A 444 1.45 -3.90 -0.03
N ASP A 445 0.81 -4.27 -1.15
CA ASP A 445 1.09 -3.65 -2.44
C ASP A 445 0.37 -2.30 -2.49
N CYS A 446 1.14 -1.23 -2.28
CA CYS A 446 0.64 0.08 -1.93
C CYS A 446 0.79 1.09 -3.06
N VAL A 447 -0.11 2.08 -3.05
CA VAL A 447 -0.20 3.15 -4.02
C VAL A 447 0.26 4.44 -3.39
N ASN A 448 1.03 5.23 -4.14
CA ASN A 448 1.42 6.54 -3.68
C ASN A 448 0.29 7.55 -3.91
N VAL A 449 -0.62 7.66 -2.93
CA VAL A 449 -1.71 8.65 -2.93
C VAL A 449 -1.19 10.08 -3.13
N ASP A 450 -0.02 10.39 -2.57
CA ASP A 450 0.63 11.70 -2.69
C ASP A 450 0.91 12.07 -4.16
N ALA A 451 1.37 11.12 -4.98
CA ALA A 451 1.59 11.37 -6.40
C ALA A 451 0.29 11.66 -7.16
N LEU A 452 -0.82 11.02 -6.80
CA LEU A 452 -2.14 11.31 -7.39
C LEU A 452 -2.62 12.71 -7.00
N LEU A 453 -2.46 13.09 -5.73
CA LEU A 453 -2.80 14.42 -5.23
C LEU A 453 -1.97 15.49 -5.94
N VAL A 454 -0.64 15.35 -5.96
CA VAL A 454 0.27 16.30 -6.65
C VAL A 454 0.00 16.34 -8.15
N SER A 455 -0.29 15.21 -8.79
CA SER A 455 -0.61 15.18 -10.22
C SER A 455 -1.89 15.97 -10.53
N THR A 456 -2.91 15.84 -9.68
CA THR A 456 -4.19 16.56 -9.83
C THR A 456 -4.03 18.04 -9.53
N GLU A 457 -3.23 18.37 -8.53
CA GLU A 457 -2.88 19.75 -8.19
C GLU A 457 -2.17 20.44 -9.35
N ARG A 458 -1.14 19.83 -9.91
CA ARG A 458 -0.42 20.39 -11.07
C ARG A 458 -1.35 20.58 -12.25
N PHE A 459 -2.21 19.60 -12.53
CA PHE A 459 -3.17 19.70 -13.62
C PHE A 459 -4.10 20.90 -13.42
N THR A 460 -4.77 20.99 -12.26
CA THR A 460 -5.71 22.07 -11.96
C THR A 460 -5.03 23.44 -11.96
N PHE A 461 -3.83 23.54 -11.38
CA PHE A 461 -3.02 24.76 -11.38
C PHE A 461 -2.72 25.25 -12.80
N HIS A 462 -2.19 24.37 -13.66
CA HIS A 462 -1.83 24.73 -15.03
C HIS A 462 -3.06 25.02 -15.89
N VAL A 463 -4.13 24.21 -15.78
CA VAL A 463 -5.35 24.38 -16.57
C VAL A 463 -6.01 25.73 -16.27
N PHE A 464 -6.12 26.13 -15.00
CA PHE A 464 -6.70 27.43 -14.65
C PHE A 464 -5.83 28.62 -15.07
N ARG A 465 -4.50 28.44 -15.10
CA ARG A 465 -3.55 29.49 -15.49
C ARG A 465 -3.23 29.53 -16.99
N THR A 466 -3.73 28.58 -17.78
CA THR A 466 -3.42 28.47 -19.21
C THR A 466 -3.79 29.75 -19.97
N SER A 467 -4.88 30.42 -19.57
CA SER A 467 -5.35 31.65 -20.20
C SER A 467 -4.77 32.95 -19.61
N PHE A 468 -3.88 32.85 -18.60
CA PHE A 468 -3.30 34.03 -17.97
C PHE A 468 -2.24 34.61 -18.93
N GLN A 469 -2.48 35.79 -19.45
CA GLN A 469 -1.46 36.48 -20.22
C GLN A 469 -0.43 37.06 -19.26
N THR A 470 0.86 36.83 -19.56
CA THR A 470 1.93 37.65 -19.00
C THR A 470 1.64 39.06 -19.48
N LEU A 471 1.30 39.97 -18.57
CA LEU A 471 1.09 41.38 -18.92
C LEU A 471 2.35 41.83 -19.67
N GLN A 472 2.25 42.03 -20.98
CA GLN A 472 3.40 42.51 -21.74
C GLN A 472 3.84 43.85 -21.11
N PRO A 473 5.13 44.02 -20.80
CA PRO A 473 5.62 45.26 -20.21
C PRO A 473 5.45 46.49 -21.12
N GLU A 474 4.97 46.32 -22.36
CA GLU A 474 4.78 47.36 -23.36
C GLU A 474 3.65 48.38 -23.06
N PHE A 475 2.83 48.15 -22.02
CA PHE A 475 1.95 49.20 -21.48
C PHE A 475 2.54 49.97 -20.28
N ARG A 476 3.81 49.75 -19.92
CA ARG A 476 4.62 50.87 -19.43
C ARG A 476 4.91 51.74 -20.65
N CYS A 477 3.93 52.56 -21.00
CA CYS A 477 4.20 53.81 -21.70
C CYS A 477 5.07 54.63 -20.75
N VAL A 478 6.37 54.32 -20.72
CA VAL A 478 7.39 55.29 -20.37
C VAL A 478 7.24 56.34 -21.45
N ARG A 479 6.34 57.30 -21.20
CA ARG A 479 6.46 58.63 -21.81
C ARG A 479 7.89 59.03 -21.48
N LYS A 480 8.80 58.93 -22.46
CA LYS A 480 10.01 59.72 -22.41
C LYS A 480 9.52 61.17 -22.26
N PRO A 481 9.86 61.88 -21.17
CA PRO A 481 9.53 63.29 -21.06
C PRO A 481 10.23 64.00 -22.24
N GLY A 482 9.46 64.39 -23.27
CA GLY A 482 9.99 65.14 -24.42
C GLY A 482 9.58 64.67 -25.83
N GLU A 483 8.94 63.52 -26.01
CA GLU A 483 8.48 63.12 -27.36
C GLU A 483 7.14 63.78 -27.71
N ILE A 484 7.22 64.96 -28.32
CA ILE A 484 6.12 65.65 -29.01
C ILE A 484 5.76 64.81 -30.24
N ARG A 485 4.54 64.25 -30.28
CA ARG A 485 4.03 63.64 -31.52
C ARG A 485 3.85 64.74 -32.57
N PRO A 486 4.28 64.54 -33.83
CA PRO A 486 3.83 65.39 -34.91
C PRO A 486 2.31 65.18 -35.08
N LEU A 487 1.59 66.30 -35.10
CA LEU A 487 0.22 66.37 -35.61
C LEU A 487 0.23 65.76 -37.01
N ARG A 488 -0.43 64.61 -37.16
CA ARG A 488 -0.71 64.08 -38.50
C ARG A 488 -1.81 64.96 -39.06
N GLU A 489 -1.38 65.95 -39.84
CA GLU A 489 -2.23 66.78 -40.67
C GLU A 489 -3.00 65.91 -41.66
N ASN A 490 -4.23 66.35 -41.89
CA ASN A 490 -5.12 65.94 -42.97
C ASN A 490 -4.38 65.78 -44.30
N LEU A 491 -4.72 64.74 -45.06
CA LEU A 491 -4.74 64.80 -46.53
C LEU A 491 -5.68 63.70 -47.05
N SER A 492 -6.76 64.18 -47.69
CA SER A 492 -7.66 63.57 -48.70
C SER A 492 -8.28 62.19 -48.45
#